data_AF-A0A3B5Z1T6-F1
#
_entry.id   AF-A0A3B5Z1T6-F1
#
_cell.length_a   1.000
_cell.length_b   1.000
_cell.length_c   1.000
_cell.angle_alpha   90.00
_cell.angle_beta   90.00
_cell.angle_gamma   90.00
#
_symmetry.space_group_name_H-M   'P 1'
#
loop_
_entity.id
_entity.type
_entity.pdbx_description
1 polymer ?
#
loop_
_entity_poly.entity_id
_entity_poly.type
_entity_poly.pdbx_seq_one_letter_code
_entity_poly.pdbx_strand_id
1 'polypeptide(L)'
;MAAGARVPLAATVFVAVASTMLLAAAAADLDGDRDALMALRRGLQDPDGALRSWSPELGNVNPCSNWSHVTCNSQANRVTEIVIGFVNLSGPLSPELGKLGQLTRLHLQQNRLTGPIPSELDGLSDQTSVNLSNNDLCGPIPTDGPFKNINSSLADNPRLGGNC
;
A
#
# COMPACT_ATOMS: atom_id res chain seq x y z
N MET A 1 -13.78 -35.42 -71.52
CA MET A 1 -13.04 -35.80 -70.29
C MET A 1 -11.63 -35.22 -70.40
N ALA A 2 -11.38 -34.11 -69.75
CA ALA A 2 -10.05 -33.65 -69.39
C ALA A 2 -10.25 -32.68 -68.21
N ALA A 3 -9.95 -33.18 -67.02
CA ALA A 3 -10.02 -32.42 -65.78
C ALA A 3 -8.93 -31.36 -65.76
N GLY A 4 -9.27 -30.19 -65.24
CA GLY A 4 -8.32 -29.10 -65.04
C GLY A 4 -7.38 -29.34 -63.88
N ALA A 5 -6.31 -28.56 -63.84
CA ALA A 5 -5.69 -28.11 -62.60
C ALA A 5 -5.03 -26.75 -62.87
N ARG A 6 -5.66 -25.70 -62.33
CA ARG A 6 -5.05 -24.39 -62.14
C ARG A 6 -4.14 -24.49 -60.92
N VAL A 7 -2.87 -24.10 -61.05
CA VAL A 7 -1.99 -23.88 -59.90
C VAL A 7 -2.17 -22.43 -59.46
N PRO A 8 -2.66 -22.13 -58.25
CA PRO A 8 -2.75 -20.75 -57.79
C PRO A 8 -1.42 -20.27 -57.21
N LEU A 9 -1.18 -18.96 -57.36
CA LEU A 9 -0.10 -18.18 -56.77
C LEU A 9 0.01 -18.43 -55.26
N ALA A 10 1.19 -18.83 -54.79
CA ALA A 10 1.59 -18.65 -53.40
C ALA A 10 2.31 -17.30 -53.30
N ALA A 11 1.61 -16.27 -52.82
CA ALA A 11 2.23 -15.07 -52.29
C ALA A 11 1.66 -14.86 -50.89
N THR A 12 2.55 -15.02 -49.93
CA THR A 12 2.37 -15.02 -48.48
C THR A 12 1.61 -13.80 -47.99
N VAL A 13 0.49 -14.04 -47.31
CA VAL A 13 -0.18 -13.03 -46.47
C VAL A 13 0.69 -12.84 -45.23
N PHE A 14 1.39 -11.72 -45.12
CA PHE A 14 1.96 -11.28 -43.84
C PHE A 14 0.81 -10.74 -42.99
N VAL A 15 0.26 -11.58 -42.12
CA VAL A 15 -0.57 -11.10 -41.01
C VAL A 15 0.39 -10.45 -40.01
N ALA A 16 0.52 -9.13 -40.09
CA ALA A 16 1.12 -8.37 -39.00
C ALA A 16 0.15 -8.47 -37.81
N VAL A 17 0.44 -9.36 -36.86
CA VAL A 17 -0.18 -9.31 -35.54
C VAL A 17 0.41 -8.09 -34.86
N ALA A 18 -0.21 -6.94 -35.06
CA ALA A 18 0.02 -5.78 -34.21
C ALA A 18 -0.52 -6.16 -32.84
N SER A 19 0.34 -6.78 -32.03
CA SER A 19 0.14 -6.91 -30.59
C SER A 19 0.11 -5.50 -30.04
N THR A 20 -1.08 -4.91 -30.02
CA THR A 20 -1.35 -3.77 -29.17
C THR A 20 -1.10 -4.28 -27.75
N MET A 21 0.02 -3.85 -27.17
CA MET A 21 0.17 -3.90 -25.72
C MET A 21 -1.09 -3.24 -25.16
N LEU A 22 -1.94 -4.06 -24.57
CA LEU A 22 -2.98 -3.58 -23.70
C LEU A 22 -2.23 -2.79 -22.62
N LEU A 23 -2.33 -1.45 -22.64
CA LEU A 23 -1.96 -0.68 -21.47
C LEU A 23 -2.82 -1.25 -20.34
N ALA A 24 -2.19 -2.01 -19.45
CA ALA A 24 -2.82 -2.47 -18.22
C ALA A 24 -2.97 -1.26 -17.28
N ALA A 25 -3.83 -0.31 -17.65
CA ALA A 25 -4.38 0.69 -16.76
C ALA A 25 -5.69 0.21 -16.11
N ALA A 26 -6.12 -1.03 -16.39
CA ALA A 26 -7.37 -1.62 -15.92
C ALA A 26 -7.18 -2.74 -14.88
N ALA A 27 -6.07 -2.75 -14.15
CA ALA A 27 -5.86 -3.64 -12.99
C ALA A 27 -5.50 -2.86 -11.70
N ALA A 28 -5.66 -1.54 -11.71
CA ALA A 28 -5.40 -0.69 -10.54
C ALA A 28 -6.60 -0.58 -9.58
N ASP A 29 -7.69 -1.31 -9.80
CA ASP A 29 -8.94 -1.06 -9.06
C ASP A 29 -9.73 -2.35 -8.76
N LEU A 30 -9.11 -3.22 -7.96
CA LEU A 30 -9.84 -4.11 -7.04
C LEU A 30 -8.93 -4.42 -5.84
N ASP A 31 -9.01 -3.57 -4.80
CA ASP A 31 -8.49 -3.75 -3.43
C ASP A 31 -6.99 -3.48 -3.14
N GLY A 32 -6.37 -2.51 -3.83
CA GLY A 32 -5.01 -2.04 -3.49
C GLY A 32 -4.85 -1.56 -2.04
N ASP A 33 -5.89 -0.94 -1.46
CA ASP A 33 -5.86 -0.54 -0.06
C ASP A 33 -5.92 -1.75 0.89
N ARG A 34 -6.77 -2.75 0.59
CA ARG A 34 -6.81 -3.99 1.36
C ARG A 34 -5.46 -4.68 1.35
N ASP A 35 -4.85 -4.81 0.18
CA ASP A 35 -3.58 -5.51 0.04
C ASP A 35 -2.47 -4.80 0.81
N ALA A 36 -2.45 -3.47 0.80
CA ALA A 36 -1.53 -2.66 1.62
C ALA A 36 -1.72 -2.87 3.12
N LEU A 37 -2.97 -2.83 3.62
CA LEU A 37 -3.23 -3.06 5.04
C LEU A 37 -2.97 -4.52 5.45
N MET A 38 -3.23 -5.48 4.58
CA MET A 38 -2.89 -6.89 4.83
C MET A 38 -1.37 -7.13 4.84
N ALA A 39 -0.63 -6.45 3.98
CA ALA A 39 0.83 -6.49 3.98
C ALA A 39 1.39 -5.91 5.29
N LEU A 40 0.83 -4.79 5.79
CA LEU A 40 1.15 -4.26 7.10
C LEU A 40 0.82 -5.28 8.20
N ARG A 41 -0.42 -5.78 8.26
CA ARG A 41 -0.87 -6.74 9.28
C ARG A 41 0.04 -7.96 9.37
N ARG A 42 0.46 -8.52 8.23
CA ARG A 42 1.33 -9.71 8.18
C ARG A 42 2.73 -9.47 8.77
N GLY A 43 3.22 -8.24 8.71
CA GLY A 43 4.51 -7.86 9.29
C GLY A 43 4.45 -7.56 10.78
N LEU A 44 3.26 -7.23 11.31
CA LEU A 44 3.10 -6.80 12.69
C LEU A 44 2.80 -7.98 13.63
N GLN A 45 3.37 -7.88 14.84
CA GLN A 45 2.96 -8.65 16.00
C GLN A 45 1.92 -7.84 16.78
N ASP A 46 0.77 -8.46 17.02
CA ASP A 46 -0.41 -7.85 17.65
C ASP A 46 -0.86 -8.68 18.87
N PRO A 47 -0.17 -8.54 20.02
CA PRO A 47 -0.46 -9.35 21.20
C PRO A 47 -1.83 -9.07 21.81
N ASP A 48 -2.34 -7.84 21.63
CA ASP A 48 -3.60 -7.38 22.22
C ASP A 48 -4.80 -7.57 21.27
N GLY A 49 -4.55 -7.99 20.03
CA GLY A 49 -5.59 -8.29 19.04
C GLY A 49 -6.28 -7.04 18.47
N ALA A 50 -5.62 -5.88 18.48
CA ALA A 50 -6.16 -4.61 17.98
C ALA A 50 -6.51 -4.66 16.48
N LEU A 51 -5.82 -5.50 15.71
CA LEU A 51 -6.01 -5.72 14.28
C LEU A 51 -6.85 -6.96 13.97
N ARG A 52 -7.55 -7.54 14.96
CA ARG A 52 -8.37 -8.75 14.78
C ARG A 52 -9.42 -8.59 13.68
N SER A 53 -9.98 -7.39 13.55
CA SER A 53 -10.99 -7.08 12.53
C SER A 53 -10.41 -6.99 11.12
N TRP A 54 -9.10 -6.90 10.93
CA TRP A 54 -8.47 -6.72 9.61
C TRP A 54 -8.42 -8.03 8.82
N SER A 55 -9.55 -8.72 8.67
CA SER A 55 -9.61 -10.12 8.25
C SER A 55 -10.80 -10.37 7.33
N PRO A 56 -10.61 -10.44 6.00
CA PRO A 56 -11.71 -10.61 5.02
C PRO A 56 -12.63 -11.81 5.29
N GLU A 57 -12.11 -12.83 5.99
CA GLU A 57 -12.81 -14.07 6.36
C GLU A 57 -13.93 -13.88 7.40
N LEU A 58 -13.99 -12.73 8.08
CA LEU A 58 -14.99 -12.43 9.12
C LEU A 58 -16.21 -11.68 8.59
N GLY A 59 -16.40 -11.63 7.26
CA GLY A 59 -17.53 -10.95 6.61
C GLY A 59 -17.33 -9.44 6.41
N ASN A 60 -16.22 -8.88 6.87
CA ASN A 60 -15.77 -7.52 6.56
C ASN A 60 -14.77 -7.55 5.40
N VAL A 61 -15.35 -7.70 4.20
CA VAL A 61 -14.66 -8.08 2.96
C VAL A 61 -13.53 -7.12 2.55
N ASN A 62 -13.62 -5.84 2.94
CA ASN A 62 -12.60 -4.83 2.66
C ASN A 62 -12.37 -3.90 3.86
N PRO A 63 -11.30 -3.07 3.85
CA PRO A 63 -10.98 -2.13 4.94
C PRO A 63 -12.12 -1.19 5.34
N CYS A 64 -12.97 -0.81 4.40
CA CYS A 64 -14.09 0.10 4.63
C CYS A 64 -15.34 -0.60 5.18
N SER A 65 -15.30 -1.93 5.33
CA SER A 65 -16.39 -2.74 5.89
C SER A 65 -16.27 -2.89 7.41
N ASN A 66 -15.93 -1.79 8.11
CA ASN A 66 -15.76 -1.73 9.56
C ASN A 66 -14.49 -2.43 10.11
N TRP A 67 -13.34 -2.26 9.44
CA TRP A 67 -12.06 -2.58 10.07
C TRP A 67 -11.78 -1.55 11.16
N SER A 68 -11.39 -2.01 12.35
CA SER A 68 -10.98 -1.17 13.47
C SER A 68 -9.85 -0.25 13.03
N HIS A 69 -9.82 0.98 13.54
CA HIS A 69 -8.75 1.96 13.31
C HIS A 69 -8.61 2.47 11.85
N VAL A 70 -9.53 2.11 10.97
CA VAL A 70 -9.55 2.53 9.56
C VAL A 70 -10.74 3.44 9.33
N THR A 71 -10.50 4.61 8.74
CA THR A 71 -11.56 5.49 8.24
C THR A 71 -11.48 5.54 6.73
N CYS A 72 -12.62 5.44 6.05
CA CYS A 72 -12.71 5.49 4.60
C CYS A 72 -13.53 6.67 4.10
N ASN A 73 -13.21 7.09 2.87
CA ASN A 73 -14.13 7.82 2.02
C ASN A 73 -15.21 6.86 1.54
N SER A 74 -16.45 7.04 2.01
CA SER A 74 -17.57 6.14 1.68
C SER A 74 -17.99 6.18 0.21
N GLN A 75 -17.74 7.29 -0.50
CA GLN A 75 -18.10 7.45 -1.91
C GLN A 75 -17.10 6.73 -2.82
N ALA A 76 -15.81 6.78 -2.48
CA ALA A 76 -14.75 6.16 -3.26
C ALA A 76 -14.40 4.73 -2.79
N ASN A 77 -14.88 4.32 -1.61
CA ASN A 77 -14.48 3.08 -0.94
C ASN A 77 -12.95 2.96 -0.80
N ARG A 78 -12.32 4.06 -0.36
CA ARG A 78 -10.86 4.19 -0.21
C ARG A 78 -10.48 4.56 1.21
N VAL A 79 -9.37 4.01 1.68
CA VAL A 79 -8.81 4.31 3.00
C VAL A 79 -8.27 5.74 3.00
N THR A 80 -8.76 6.52 3.96
CA THR A 80 -8.36 7.92 4.17
C THR A 80 -7.58 8.12 5.45
N GLU A 81 -7.87 7.35 6.50
CA GLU A 81 -7.15 7.47 7.77
C GLU A 81 -6.84 6.10 8.36
N ILE A 82 -5.63 5.96 8.89
CA ILE A 82 -5.20 4.83 9.72
C ILE A 82 -4.71 5.41 11.05
N VAL A 83 -5.41 5.11 12.14
CA VAL A 83 -5.12 5.66 13.47
C VAL A 83 -5.05 4.55 14.51
N ILE A 84 -3.84 4.06 14.76
CA ILE A 84 -3.56 2.90 15.60
C ILE A 84 -2.47 3.28 16.62
N GLY A 85 -2.81 4.08 17.62
CA GLY A 85 -1.89 4.40 18.71
C GLY A 85 -2.17 3.59 19.97
N PHE A 86 -1.16 3.41 20.82
CA PHE A 86 -1.29 2.88 22.18
C PHE A 86 -1.79 1.41 22.26
N VAL A 87 -1.46 0.56 21.29
CA VAL A 87 -1.96 -0.83 21.23
C VAL A 87 -0.86 -1.90 21.16
N ASN A 88 0.34 -1.57 21.65
CA ASN A 88 1.49 -2.49 21.77
C ASN A 88 1.87 -3.23 20.47
N LEU A 89 1.60 -2.65 19.30
CA LEU A 89 2.02 -3.24 18.04
C LEU A 89 3.55 -3.21 17.93
N SER A 90 4.13 -4.28 17.37
CA SER A 90 5.56 -4.33 17.09
C SER A 90 5.86 -4.97 15.74
N GLY A 91 7.07 -4.75 15.22
CA GLY A 91 7.45 -5.15 13.88
C GLY A 91 7.54 -3.97 12.90
N PRO A 92 7.89 -4.24 11.64
CA PRO A 92 8.17 -3.20 10.66
C PRO A 92 6.93 -2.58 10.04
N LEU A 93 7.07 -1.33 9.60
CA LEU A 93 6.15 -0.71 8.65
C LEU A 93 6.25 -1.40 7.28
N SER A 94 5.13 -1.51 6.58
CA SER A 94 5.10 -2.07 5.23
C SER A 94 5.28 -0.97 4.17
N PRO A 95 6.15 -1.17 3.15
CA PRO A 95 6.30 -0.23 2.04
C PRO A 95 5.00 -0.07 1.22
N GLU A 96 4.12 -1.08 1.27
CA GLU A 96 2.84 -1.07 0.58
C GLU A 96 1.90 0.05 1.05
N LEU A 97 2.14 0.61 2.24
CA LEU A 97 1.41 1.78 2.72
C LEU A 97 1.56 2.99 1.79
N GLY A 98 2.66 3.10 1.03
CA GLY A 98 2.86 4.14 0.02
C GLY A 98 1.84 4.10 -1.13
N LYS A 99 1.10 2.99 -1.30
CA LYS A 99 0.07 2.83 -2.35
C LYS A 99 -1.30 3.39 -1.96
N LEU A 100 -1.48 3.83 -0.70
CA LEU A 100 -2.73 4.39 -0.19
C LEU A 100 -2.94 5.82 -0.69
N GLY A 101 -3.31 5.97 -1.96
CA GLY A 101 -3.35 7.25 -2.66
C GLY A 101 -4.37 8.29 -2.15
N GLN A 102 -5.30 7.90 -1.27
CA GLN A 102 -6.24 8.85 -0.61
C GLN A 102 -5.95 9.04 0.89
N LEU A 103 -4.83 8.50 1.39
CA LEU A 103 -4.50 8.59 2.81
C LEU A 103 -4.17 10.04 3.19
N THR A 104 -4.93 10.60 4.13
CA THR A 104 -4.72 11.94 4.69
C THR A 104 -4.17 11.88 6.11
N ARG A 105 -4.26 10.73 6.78
CA ARG A 105 -3.76 10.57 8.15
C ARG A 105 -3.17 9.17 8.39
N LEU A 106 -1.93 9.12 8.83
CA LEU A 106 -1.23 7.90 9.25
C LEU A 106 -0.64 8.09 10.65
N HIS A 107 -1.38 7.67 11.67
CA HIS A 107 -1.03 7.87 13.08
C HIS A 107 -0.80 6.51 13.73
N LEU A 108 0.46 6.18 14.01
CA LEU A 108 0.91 4.91 14.60
C LEU A 108 1.76 5.15 15.87
N GLN A 109 1.62 6.32 16.49
CA GLN A 109 2.41 6.72 17.64
C GLN A 109 2.17 5.82 18.87
N GLN A 110 3.14 5.78 19.77
CA GLN A 110 3.06 5.03 21.02
C GLN A 110 2.80 3.53 20.79
N ASN A 111 3.65 2.93 19.97
CA ASN A 111 3.73 1.49 19.79
C ASN A 111 5.20 1.06 19.98
N ARG A 112 5.55 -0.13 19.51
CA ARG A 112 6.91 -0.69 19.53
C ARG A 112 7.33 -1.08 18.12
N LEU A 113 6.95 -0.25 17.14
CA LEU A 113 7.28 -0.48 15.74
C LEU A 113 8.80 -0.35 15.55
N THR A 114 9.37 -1.22 14.73
CA THR A 114 10.83 -1.35 14.54
C THR A 114 11.20 -1.24 13.06
N GLY A 115 12.49 -1.21 12.78
CA GLY A 115 12.99 -1.16 11.39
C GLY A 115 12.91 0.24 10.78
N PRO A 116 13.25 0.36 9.48
CA PRO A 116 13.24 1.63 8.78
C PRO A 116 11.84 2.14 8.48
N ILE A 117 11.69 3.46 8.35
CA ILE A 117 10.55 4.06 7.65
C ILE A 117 10.75 3.77 6.15
N PRO A 118 9.86 3.02 5.48
CA PRO A 118 10.05 2.69 4.07
C PRO A 118 10.02 3.96 3.20
N SER A 119 10.94 4.06 2.24
CA SER A 119 11.02 5.20 1.31
C SER A 119 9.77 5.32 0.44
N GLU A 120 9.03 4.25 0.24
CA GLU A 120 7.78 4.24 -0.53
C GLU A 120 6.71 5.16 0.08
N LEU A 121 6.80 5.48 1.37
CA LEU A 121 5.89 6.43 2.01
C LEU A 121 6.13 7.87 1.53
N ASP A 122 7.25 8.17 0.84
CA ASP A 122 7.46 9.44 0.12
C ASP A 122 6.44 9.63 -1.02
N GLY A 123 5.86 8.53 -1.53
CA GLY A 123 4.83 8.57 -2.56
C GLY A 123 3.44 9.02 -2.07
N LEU A 124 3.27 9.17 -0.76
CA LEU A 124 2.04 9.73 -0.18
C LEU A 124 1.95 11.24 -0.43
N SER A 125 0.73 11.77 -0.33
CA SER A 125 0.51 13.21 -0.45
C SER A 125 1.31 13.99 0.58
N ASP A 126 1.83 15.16 0.21
CA ASP A 126 2.51 16.06 1.15
C ASP A 126 1.57 16.63 2.23
N GLN A 127 0.25 16.54 2.01
CA GLN A 127 -0.78 16.89 2.99
C GLN A 127 -1.09 15.75 3.97
N THR A 128 -0.51 14.55 3.79
CA THR A 128 -0.77 13.42 4.68
C THR A 128 -0.17 13.71 6.06
N SER A 129 -1.02 13.78 7.08
CA SER A 129 -0.58 13.94 8.47
C SER A 129 -0.01 12.62 8.98
N VAL A 130 1.31 12.57 9.16
CA VAL A 130 2.01 11.40 9.71
C VAL A 130 2.35 11.64 11.18
N ASN A 131 2.13 10.64 12.02
CA ASN A 131 2.66 10.59 13.39
C ASN A 131 3.16 9.17 13.71
N LEU A 132 4.47 9.04 13.84
CA LEU A 132 5.18 7.80 14.19
C LEU A 132 5.96 7.95 15.49
N SER A 133 5.65 8.97 16.31
CA SER A 133 6.39 9.26 17.54
C SER A 133 6.29 8.12 18.55
N ASN A 134 7.27 8.02 19.45
CA ASN A 134 7.30 7.02 20.51
C ASN A 134 7.20 5.58 19.95
N ASN A 135 8.19 5.22 19.15
CA ASN A 135 8.40 3.88 18.59
C ASN A 135 9.91 3.55 18.64
N ASP A 136 10.30 2.40 18.11
CA ASP A 136 11.68 1.94 18.02
C ASP A 136 12.19 1.94 16.57
N LEU A 137 11.73 2.90 15.76
CA LEU A 137 12.12 3.02 14.35
C LEU A 137 13.59 3.45 14.23
N CYS A 138 14.24 3.01 13.15
CA CYS A 138 15.66 3.23 12.89
C CYS A 138 15.91 3.60 11.42
N GLY A 139 17.16 3.83 11.03
CA GLY A 139 17.49 4.07 9.62
C GLY A 139 17.29 5.53 9.18
N PRO A 140 17.51 5.81 7.89
CA PRO A 140 17.32 7.13 7.32
C PRO A 140 15.84 7.55 7.34
N ILE A 141 15.61 8.85 7.43
CA ILE A 141 14.27 9.42 7.34
C ILE A 141 14.01 9.78 5.86
N PRO A 142 12.86 9.38 5.29
CA PRO A 142 12.45 9.84 3.96
C PRO A 142 12.34 11.38 3.91
N THR A 143 12.48 11.98 2.73
CA THR A 143 12.63 13.44 2.58
C THR A 143 11.58 14.10 1.70
N ASP A 144 10.65 13.33 1.15
CA ASP A 144 9.57 13.83 0.28
C ASP A 144 8.19 13.54 0.89
N GLY A 145 7.13 13.81 0.14
CA GLY A 145 5.74 13.60 0.55
C GLY A 145 5.47 14.21 1.93
N PRO A 146 4.91 13.43 2.88
CA PRO A 146 4.59 13.92 4.22
C PRO A 146 5.82 14.17 5.10
N PHE A 147 7.02 13.78 4.67
CA PHE A 147 8.25 13.92 5.44
C PHE A 147 9.01 15.22 5.17
N LYS A 148 8.55 16.06 4.24
CA LYS A 148 9.17 17.36 3.92
C LYS A 148 9.31 18.29 5.12
N ASN A 149 8.39 18.23 6.08
CA ASN A 149 8.32 19.11 7.25
C ASN A 149 8.14 18.31 8.55
N ILE A 150 9.05 17.39 8.83
CA ILE A 150 9.05 16.56 10.04
C ILE A 150 9.48 17.35 11.28
N ASN A 151 8.51 17.81 12.06
CA ASN A 151 8.76 18.45 13.35
C ASN A 151 8.76 17.40 14.48
N SER A 152 7.63 17.26 15.18
CA SER A 152 7.46 16.36 16.33
C SER A 152 6.89 14.99 15.96
N SER A 153 6.49 14.78 14.71
CA SER A 153 5.83 13.54 14.25
C SER A 153 6.70 12.30 14.31
N LEU A 154 8.02 12.44 14.46
CA LEU A 154 8.98 11.33 14.56
C LEU A 154 9.71 11.31 15.92
N ALA A 155 9.31 12.17 16.87
CA ALA A 155 9.96 12.28 18.17
C ALA A 155 9.98 10.94 18.93
N ASP A 156 10.93 10.80 19.85
CA ASP A 156 11.06 9.61 20.70
C ASP A 156 11.23 8.29 19.91
N ASN A 157 11.94 8.34 18.78
CA ASN A 157 12.49 7.18 18.08
C ASN A 157 14.02 7.22 18.19
N PRO A 158 14.65 6.47 19.12
CA PRO A 158 16.05 6.69 19.51
C PRO A 158 17.09 6.37 18.43
N ARG A 159 16.69 5.70 17.34
CA ARG A 159 17.59 5.19 16.31
C ARG A 159 17.36 5.79 14.92
N LEU A 160 16.40 6.71 14.77
CA LEU A 160 16.18 7.42 13.50
C LEU A 160 17.36 8.32 13.14
N GLY A 161 17.69 8.38 11.85
CA GLY A 161 18.87 9.06 11.32
C GLY A 161 20.18 8.27 11.48
N GLY A 162 20.15 7.11 12.15
CA GLY A 162 21.29 6.21 12.33
C GLY A 162 21.07 4.84 11.69
N ASN A 163 21.86 3.83 12.09
CA ASN A 163 21.72 2.47 11.56
C ASN A 163 20.67 1.65 12.33
N CYS A 164 19.92 0.85 11.57
CA CYS A 164 19.26 -0.37 12.05
C CYS A 164 20.32 -1.48 12.23
#